data_AF-A0A3Q2R0G7-F1
#
_entry.id   AF-A0A3Q2R0G7-F1
#
_cell.length_a   1.000
_cell.length_b   1.000
_cell.length_c   1.000
_cell.angle_alpha   90.00
_cell.angle_beta   90.00
_cell.angle_gamma   90.00
#
_symmetry.space_group_name_H-M   'P 1'
#
loop_
_entity.id
_entity.type
_entity.pdbx_description
1 polymer ?
#
loop_
_entity_poly.entity_id
_entity_poly.type
_entity_poly.pdbx_seq_one_letter_code
_entity_poly.pdbx_strand_id
1 'polypeptide(L)'
;HTFIALSSPLAGQYGDTDYMMKAFPDSLKEYVYLLCYNKMGQDISVCDYWNDPHHRADYLSGNTFLPLLNGEKPHMFMKEWRENFLRIKKLVMIGGPDDGVITPWQSSHYGFYNASEYVVEMKNQEFYKNDTFGLKTLDARGDVSVCVQSGVEHTHWHSNITVFTNCIEKWLI
;
A
#
# COMPACT_ATOMS: atom_id res chain seq x y z
N HIS A 1 -20.74 -3.41 -1.25
CA HIS A 1 -19.59 -2.74 -1.87
C HIS A 1 -18.35 -3.53 -1.50
N THR A 2 -17.91 -4.36 -2.43
CA THR A 2 -16.62 -5.06 -2.35
C THR A 2 -15.57 -4.16 -2.98
N PHE A 3 -14.44 -3.97 -2.30
CA PHE A 3 -13.26 -3.33 -2.83
C PHE A 3 -12.19 -4.40 -3.07
N ILE A 4 -11.80 -4.58 -4.32
CA ILE A 4 -10.73 -5.51 -4.72
C ILE A 4 -9.48 -4.67 -5.02
N ALA A 5 -8.47 -4.77 -4.16
CA ALA A 5 -7.15 -4.20 -4.36
C ALA A 5 -6.27 -5.21 -5.08
N LEU A 6 -6.06 -5.00 -6.38
CA LEU A 6 -5.28 -5.89 -7.24
C LEU A 6 -3.83 -5.41 -7.32
N SER A 7 -2.95 -6.07 -6.58
CA SER A 7 -1.52 -5.78 -6.45
C SER A 7 -1.19 -4.29 -6.29
N SER A 8 -1.90 -3.64 -5.37
CA SER A 8 -1.72 -2.21 -5.10
C SER A 8 -0.65 -2.00 -4.00
N PRO A 9 0.12 -0.89 -4.00
CA PRO A 9 1.03 -0.58 -2.90
C PRO A 9 0.27 0.00 -1.69
N LEU A 10 -0.58 -0.80 -1.04
CA LEU A 10 -1.50 -0.29 0.00
C LEU A 10 -0.80 0.32 1.21
N ALA A 11 0.39 -0.18 1.56
CA ALA A 11 1.24 0.41 2.60
C ALA A 11 2.39 1.28 2.03
N GLY A 12 2.32 1.62 0.74
CA GLY A 12 3.33 2.41 0.04
C GLY A 12 4.34 1.58 -0.77
N GLN A 13 5.32 2.28 -1.34
CA GLN A 13 6.37 1.72 -2.19
C GLN A 13 7.75 2.17 -1.67
N TYR A 14 8.70 1.24 -1.67
CA TYR A 14 10.13 1.52 -1.45
C TYR A 14 11.00 0.46 -2.13
N GLY A 15 11.47 0.73 -3.35
CA GLY A 15 12.34 -0.19 -4.08
C GLY A 15 12.81 0.34 -5.43
N ASP A 16 13.93 -0.20 -5.91
CA ASP A 16 14.49 0.08 -7.23
C ASP A 16 13.87 -0.89 -8.25
N THR A 17 12.86 -0.42 -9.00
CA THR A 17 12.20 -1.22 -10.05
C THR A 17 12.38 -0.55 -11.40
N ASP A 18 12.25 -1.29 -12.50
CA ASP A 18 12.31 -0.72 -13.86
C ASP A 18 11.29 0.41 -14.07
N TYR A 19 10.16 0.36 -13.37
CA TYR A 19 9.15 1.42 -13.36
C TYR A 19 9.62 2.67 -12.60
N MET A 20 10.30 2.47 -11.47
CA MET A 20 10.93 3.56 -10.72
C MET A 20 12.06 4.21 -11.52
N MET A 21 12.90 3.43 -12.20
CA MET A 21 13.96 3.97 -13.06
C MET A 21 13.41 4.80 -14.24
N LYS A 22 12.19 4.51 -14.71
CA LYS A 22 11.50 5.36 -15.70
C LYS A 22 11.01 6.67 -15.11
N ALA A 23 10.47 6.64 -13.90
CA ALA A 23 9.95 7.83 -13.21
C ALA A 23 11.07 8.75 -12.70
N PHE A 24 12.16 8.15 -12.23
CA PHE A 24 13.33 8.83 -11.67
C PHE A 24 14.61 8.22 -12.26
N PRO A 25 14.94 8.56 -13.51
CA PRO A 25 16.19 8.14 -14.12
C PRO A 25 17.35 8.56 -13.21
N ASP A 26 18.29 7.64 -12.98
CA ASP A 26 19.51 7.86 -12.19
C ASP A 26 19.33 8.05 -10.67
N SER A 27 18.12 7.89 -10.12
CA SER A 27 17.89 7.97 -8.66
C SER A 27 17.79 6.58 -8.03
N LEU A 28 18.74 6.24 -7.14
CA LEU A 28 18.58 5.11 -6.23
C LEU A 28 17.42 5.39 -5.27
N LYS A 29 16.71 4.34 -4.83
CA LYS A 29 15.60 4.42 -3.86
C LYS A 29 15.94 5.30 -2.65
N GLU A 30 17.19 5.24 -2.18
CA GLU A 30 17.68 6.00 -1.02
C GLU A 30 17.68 7.53 -1.21
N TYR A 31 17.59 8.04 -2.45
CA TYR A 31 17.57 9.47 -2.75
C TYR A 31 16.20 10.00 -3.23
N VAL A 32 15.25 9.12 -3.52
CA VAL A 32 13.91 9.50 -4.00
C VAL A 32 13.19 10.41 -3.00
N TYR A 33 13.46 10.29 -1.71
CA TYR A 33 12.88 11.15 -0.67
C TYR A 33 13.20 12.65 -0.89
N LEU A 34 14.39 12.99 -1.43
CA LEU A 34 14.78 14.38 -1.73
C LEU A 34 13.87 14.99 -2.80
N LEU A 35 13.47 14.16 -3.77
CA LEU A 35 12.56 14.55 -4.84
C LEU A 35 11.12 14.57 -4.36
N CYS A 36 10.72 13.58 -3.55
CA CYS A 36 9.32 13.37 -3.19
C CYS A 36 8.83 14.18 -2.01
N TYR A 37 9.62 14.37 -0.95
CA TYR A 37 9.16 14.97 0.30
C TYR A 37 9.33 16.49 0.33
N ASN A 38 9.03 17.14 -0.79
CA ASN A 38 8.92 18.59 -0.92
C ASN A 38 7.64 18.94 -1.68
N LYS A 39 7.29 20.23 -1.68
CA LYS A 39 6.01 20.70 -2.25
C LYS A 39 5.82 20.34 -3.74
N MET A 40 6.87 20.43 -4.55
CA MET A 40 6.79 20.10 -5.98
C MET A 40 6.78 18.58 -6.20
N GLY A 41 7.51 17.83 -5.37
CA GLY A 41 7.53 16.37 -5.39
C GLY A 41 6.17 15.74 -5.18
N GLN A 42 5.38 16.30 -4.26
CA GLN A 42 4.02 15.83 -3.98
C GLN A 42 3.01 16.13 -5.09
N ASP A 43 3.38 16.83 -6.16
CA ASP A 43 2.57 16.90 -7.39
C ASP A 43 2.80 15.69 -8.32
N ILE A 44 3.74 14.80 -7.98
CA ILE A 44 4.06 13.56 -8.71
C ILE A 44 3.40 12.37 -7.98
N SER A 45 2.53 11.64 -8.68
CA SER A 45 1.71 10.58 -8.08
C SER A 45 2.50 9.46 -7.38
N VAL A 46 3.70 9.13 -7.85
CA VAL A 46 4.55 8.12 -7.18
C VAL A 46 5.04 8.60 -5.81
N CYS A 47 5.25 9.91 -5.65
CA CYS A 47 5.70 10.51 -4.40
C CYS A 47 4.63 10.53 -3.31
N ASP A 48 3.35 10.48 -3.67
CA ASP A 48 2.24 10.39 -2.74
C ASP A 48 2.26 9.09 -1.92
N TYR A 49 2.83 8.01 -2.47
CA TYR A 49 2.92 6.71 -1.79
C TYR A 49 4.36 6.18 -1.66
N TRP A 50 5.37 7.00 -1.97
CA TRP A 50 6.75 6.70 -1.61
C TRP A 50 6.86 6.67 -0.08
N ASN A 51 7.19 5.50 0.48
CA ASN A 51 7.22 5.25 1.91
C ASN A 51 8.63 4.83 2.33
N ASP A 52 9.50 5.81 2.54
CA ASP A 52 10.89 5.58 2.94
C ASP A 52 10.98 5.18 4.42
N PRO A 53 11.44 3.96 4.77
CA PRO A 53 11.56 3.52 6.15
C PRO A 53 12.73 4.17 6.91
N HIS A 54 13.68 4.80 6.21
CA HIS A 54 14.87 5.42 6.78
C HIS A 54 14.70 6.92 7.00
N HIS A 55 13.85 7.57 6.19
CA HIS A 55 13.54 9.00 6.28
C HIS A 55 12.14 9.27 6.83
N ARG A 56 11.80 8.64 7.97
CA ARG A 56 10.46 8.72 8.56
C ARG A 56 10.00 10.13 8.91
N ALA A 57 10.91 10.98 9.39
CA ALA A 57 10.59 12.37 9.70
C ALA A 57 10.16 13.13 8.42
N ASP A 58 10.94 13.01 7.35
CA ASP A 58 10.65 13.64 6.06
C ASP A 58 9.37 13.08 5.43
N TYR A 59 9.15 11.76 5.50
CA TYR A 59 7.90 11.13 5.06
C TYR A 59 6.69 11.72 5.80
N LEU A 60 6.70 11.77 7.13
CA LEU A 60 5.57 12.29 7.91
C LEU A 60 5.35 13.80 7.71
N SER A 61 6.41 14.58 7.51
CA SER A 61 6.27 16.03 7.28
C SER A 61 5.90 16.38 5.85
N GLY A 62 6.51 15.72 4.88
CA GLY A 62 6.53 16.10 3.46
C GLY A 62 5.57 15.30 2.58
N ASN A 63 5.16 14.08 2.97
CA ASN A 63 4.14 13.33 2.23
C ASN A 63 2.74 13.81 2.62
N THR A 64 1.94 14.20 1.62
CA THR A 64 0.61 14.80 1.77
C THR A 64 -0.54 13.84 1.46
N PHE A 65 -0.26 12.55 1.23
CA PHE A 65 -1.26 11.56 0.87
C PHE A 65 -1.23 10.32 1.79
N LEU A 66 -0.22 9.45 1.66
CA LEU A 66 -0.22 8.15 2.35
C LEU A 66 -0.24 8.23 3.89
N PRO A 67 0.57 9.09 4.57
CA PRO A 67 0.50 9.23 6.02
C PRO A 67 -0.84 9.77 6.53
N LEU A 68 -1.56 10.56 5.70
CA LEU A 68 -2.90 11.03 6.05
C LEU A 68 -3.90 9.89 5.97
N LEU A 69 -3.90 9.11 4.88
CA LEU A 69 -4.79 7.97 4.70
C LEU A 69 -4.59 6.90 5.77
N ASN A 70 -3.33 6.60 6.11
CA ASN A 70 -2.99 5.62 7.13
C ASN A 70 -3.20 6.14 8.56
N GLY A 71 -3.57 7.42 8.74
CA GLY A 71 -3.72 8.05 10.04
C GLY A 71 -2.42 8.07 10.86
N GLU A 72 -1.27 8.09 10.18
CA GLU A 72 0.05 8.24 10.79
C GLU A 72 0.31 9.69 11.21
N LYS A 73 -0.42 10.64 10.59
CA LYS A 73 -0.40 12.06 10.92
C LYS A 73 -1.81 12.56 11.26
N PRO A 74 -1.98 13.30 12.37
CA PRO A 74 -3.27 13.91 12.70
C PRO A 74 -3.76 14.88 11.61
N HIS A 75 -5.04 14.78 11.24
CA HIS A 75 -5.73 15.75 10.40
C HIS A 75 -7.21 15.86 10.78
N MET A 76 -7.87 16.94 10.36
CA MET A 76 -9.24 17.26 10.80
C MET A 76 -10.33 16.28 10.31
N PHE A 77 -10.01 15.41 9.34
CA PHE A 77 -10.98 14.50 8.70
C PHE A 77 -10.79 13.03 9.08
N MET A 78 -9.93 12.72 10.06
CA MET A 78 -9.59 11.33 10.40
C MET A 78 -10.83 10.50 10.75
N LYS A 79 -11.78 11.09 11.50
CA LYS A 79 -13.00 10.41 11.92
C LYS A 79 -13.87 10.05 10.72
N GLU A 80 -14.13 11.02 9.85
CA GLU A 80 -14.94 10.87 8.64
C GLU A 80 -14.31 9.86 7.68
N TRP A 81 -12.98 9.91 7.50
CA TRP A 81 -12.26 8.98 6.62
C TRP A 81 -12.35 7.54 7.14
N ARG A 82 -12.15 7.34 8.44
CA ARG A 82 -12.32 6.04 9.09
C ARG A 82 -13.75 5.52 8.94
N GLU A 83 -14.76 6.35 9.22
CA GLU A 83 -16.17 5.97 9.09
C GLU A 83 -16.51 5.58 7.65
N ASN A 84 -15.97 6.31 6.66
CA ASN A 84 -16.15 5.99 5.25
C ASN A 84 -15.47 4.68 4.85
N PHE A 85 -14.24 4.44 5.29
CA PHE A 85 -13.53 3.18 5.01
C PHE A 85 -14.30 1.97 5.56
N LEU A 86 -14.88 2.08 6.76
CA LEU A 86 -15.66 1.02 7.39
C LEU A 86 -16.99 0.68 6.69
N ARG A 87 -17.42 1.48 5.71
CA ARG A 87 -18.56 1.17 4.83
C ARG A 87 -18.24 0.09 3.79
N ILE A 88 -16.95 -0.21 3.56
CA ILE A 88 -16.53 -1.36 2.75
C ILE A 88 -17.14 -2.62 3.36
N LYS A 89 -17.85 -3.42 2.54
CA LYS A 89 -18.42 -4.71 2.97
C LYS A 89 -17.42 -5.85 2.82
N LYS A 90 -16.53 -5.76 1.83
CA LYS A 90 -15.41 -6.68 1.68
C LYS A 90 -14.21 -5.95 1.14
N LEU A 91 -13.07 -6.09 1.81
CA LEU A 91 -11.76 -5.71 1.30
C LEU A 91 -11.03 -6.99 0.86
N VAL A 92 -10.80 -7.13 -0.44
CA VAL A 92 -10.08 -8.26 -1.03
C VAL A 92 -8.72 -7.77 -1.49
N MET A 93 -7.67 -8.26 -0.86
CA MET A 93 -6.29 -7.84 -1.11
C MET A 93 -5.56 -8.94 -1.86
N ILE A 94 -5.15 -8.65 -3.09
CA ILE A 94 -4.53 -9.61 -4.01
C ILE A 94 -3.09 -9.16 -4.28
N GLY A 95 -2.15 -10.09 -4.23
CA GLY A 95 -0.73 -9.82 -4.52
C GLY A 95 0.09 -11.09 -4.40
N GLY A 96 1.40 -11.01 -4.66
CA GLY A 96 2.25 -12.20 -4.63
C GLY A 96 3.74 -11.91 -4.79
N PRO A 97 4.59 -12.91 -4.48
CA PRO A 97 6.04 -12.73 -4.39
C PRO A 97 6.72 -12.42 -5.72
N ASP A 98 6.11 -12.83 -6.84
CA ASP A 98 6.69 -12.71 -8.18
C ASP A 98 6.19 -11.46 -8.95
N ASP A 99 5.53 -10.51 -8.25
CA ASP A 99 5.00 -9.28 -8.85
C ASP A 99 6.11 -8.45 -9.54
N GLY A 100 7.27 -8.32 -8.90
CA GLY A 100 8.44 -7.67 -9.48
C GLY A 100 8.39 -6.14 -9.58
N VAL A 101 7.30 -5.47 -9.15
CA VAL A 101 7.17 -4.01 -9.15
C VAL A 101 6.85 -3.47 -7.76
N ILE A 102 5.79 -3.98 -7.12
CA ILE A 102 5.41 -3.59 -5.77
C ILE A 102 6.50 -4.06 -4.81
N THR A 103 7.12 -3.12 -4.10
CA THR A 103 8.26 -3.39 -3.21
C THR A 103 8.04 -2.72 -1.86
N PRO A 104 7.96 -3.50 -0.76
CA PRO A 104 7.87 -4.97 -0.74
C PRO A 104 6.52 -5.43 -1.32
N TRP A 105 6.45 -6.62 -1.93
CA TRP A 105 5.20 -7.13 -2.53
C TRP A 105 4.07 -7.29 -1.49
N GLN A 106 4.43 -7.50 -0.22
CA GLN A 106 3.51 -7.54 0.91
C GLN A 106 2.79 -6.21 1.14
N SER A 107 3.22 -5.11 0.52
CA SER A 107 2.47 -3.84 0.51
C SER A 107 1.07 -4.03 -0.08
N SER A 108 0.88 -5.00 -0.98
CA SER A 108 -0.45 -5.40 -1.46
C SER A 108 -1.35 -6.01 -0.41
N HIS A 109 -0.82 -6.40 0.74
CA HIS A 109 -1.56 -6.90 1.90
C HIS A 109 -1.34 -6.01 3.14
N TYR A 110 -1.01 -4.73 2.97
CA TYR A 110 -0.68 -3.78 4.05
C TYR A 110 0.56 -4.16 4.90
N GLY A 111 1.40 -5.09 4.44
CA GLY A 111 2.71 -5.35 5.03
C GLY A 111 3.75 -4.36 4.51
N PHE A 112 4.71 -3.94 5.33
CA PHE A 112 5.72 -2.97 4.92
C PHE A 112 7.01 -3.08 5.74
N TYR A 113 8.08 -2.47 5.23
CA TYR A 113 9.38 -2.45 5.90
C TYR A 113 9.36 -1.72 7.25
N ASN A 114 10.14 -2.25 8.19
CA ASN A 114 10.63 -1.47 9.33
C ASN A 114 11.95 -0.75 8.98
N ALA A 115 12.53 -0.05 9.95
CA ALA A 115 13.79 0.69 9.78
C ALA A 115 15.02 -0.17 9.39
N SER A 116 14.93 -1.50 9.50
CA SER A 116 15.98 -2.43 9.05
C SER A 116 15.60 -3.16 7.76
N GLU A 117 14.56 -2.69 7.04
CA GLU A 117 14.00 -3.31 5.84
C GLU A 117 13.52 -4.76 6.04
N TYR A 118 13.21 -5.17 7.27
CA TYR A 118 12.44 -6.39 7.49
C TYR A 118 10.97 -6.11 7.25
N VAL A 119 10.31 -6.98 6.47
CA VAL A 119 8.87 -6.87 6.23
C VAL A 119 8.12 -7.18 7.52
N VAL A 120 7.31 -6.22 7.95
CA VAL A 120 6.37 -6.33 9.06
C VAL A 120 4.98 -6.53 8.50
N GLU A 121 4.35 -7.65 8.85
CA GLU A 121 3.00 -7.99 8.42
C GLU A 121 1.95 -6.99 8.92
N MET A 122 0.84 -6.86 8.19
CA MET A 122 -0.27 -5.93 8.47
C MET A 122 -0.65 -5.86 9.94
N LYS A 123 -0.83 -7.00 10.60
CA LYS A 123 -1.31 -7.06 12.00
C LYS A 123 -0.33 -6.47 13.02
N ASN A 124 0.94 -6.34 12.63
CA ASN A 124 2.02 -5.81 13.45
C ASN A 124 2.35 -4.35 13.13
N GLN A 125 1.71 -3.75 12.12
CA GLN A 125 1.84 -2.33 11.79
C GLN A 125 1.12 -1.45 12.82
N GLU A 126 1.64 -0.27 13.09
CA GLU A 126 1.07 0.65 14.09
C GLU A 126 -0.32 1.16 13.69
N PHE A 127 -0.55 1.47 12.42
CA PHE A 127 -1.88 1.87 11.93
C PHE A 127 -2.93 0.78 12.16
N TYR A 128 -2.54 -0.50 12.09
CA TYR A 128 -3.42 -1.63 12.36
C TYR A 128 -3.66 -1.78 13.86
N LYS A 129 -2.60 -1.80 14.68
CA LYS A 129 -2.73 -1.97 16.14
C LYS A 129 -3.63 -0.89 16.75
N ASN A 130 -3.43 0.35 16.31
CA ASN A 130 -4.17 1.54 16.74
C ASN A 130 -5.50 1.73 16.01
N ASP A 131 -5.80 0.90 15.01
CA ASP A 131 -7.03 0.94 14.19
C ASP A 131 -7.33 2.33 13.60
N THR A 132 -6.28 3.02 13.14
CA THR A 132 -6.31 4.46 12.82
C THR A 132 -7.37 4.81 11.76
N PHE A 133 -7.50 3.99 10.72
CA PHE A 133 -8.49 4.16 9.65
C PHE A 133 -9.52 3.02 9.58
N GLY A 134 -9.54 2.11 10.58
CA GLY A 134 -10.55 1.07 10.69
C GLY A 134 -10.18 -0.30 10.10
N LEU A 135 -8.93 -0.52 9.67
CA LEU A 135 -8.50 -1.80 9.09
C LEU A 135 -8.61 -2.98 10.07
N LYS A 136 -8.25 -2.79 11.34
CA LYS A 136 -8.38 -3.83 12.38
C LYS A 136 -9.84 -4.10 12.70
N THR A 137 -10.68 -3.07 12.74
CA THR A 137 -12.13 -3.24 12.86
C THR A 137 -12.71 -4.02 11.67
N LEU A 138 -12.28 -3.72 10.45
CA LEU A 138 -12.73 -4.42 9.24
C LEU A 138 -12.27 -5.89 9.23
N ASP A 139 -11.02 -6.18 9.64
CA ASP A 139 -10.50 -7.54 9.77
C ASP A 139 -11.24 -8.32 10.87
N ALA A 140 -11.46 -7.72 12.04
CA ALA A 140 -12.18 -8.36 13.15
C ALA A 140 -13.65 -8.68 12.82
N ARG A 141 -14.28 -7.90 11.92
CA ARG A 141 -15.61 -8.18 11.38
C ARG A 141 -15.62 -9.38 10.41
N GLY A 142 -14.44 -9.87 10.04
CA GLY A 142 -14.26 -10.92 9.05
C GLY A 142 -14.39 -10.41 7.63
N ASP A 143 -14.24 -9.10 7.38
CA ASP A 143 -14.48 -8.45 6.08
C ASP A 143 -13.23 -8.19 5.25
N VAL A 144 -12.07 -8.61 5.75
CA VAL A 144 -10.82 -8.66 4.98
C VAL A 144 -10.64 -10.06 4.40
N SER A 145 -10.18 -10.16 3.16
CA SER A 145 -9.77 -11.41 2.50
C SER A 145 -8.43 -11.18 1.82
N VAL A 146 -7.47 -12.06 2.08
CA VAL A 146 -6.17 -12.06 1.42
C VAL A 146 -6.14 -13.16 0.36
N CYS A 147 -5.67 -12.86 -0.84
CA CYS A 147 -5.36 -13.83 -1.88
C CYS A 147 -3.89 -13.67 -2.29
N VAL A 148 -3.10 -14.72 -2.05
CA VAL A 148 -1.70 -14.78 -2.48
C VAL A 148 -1.61 -15.66 -3.72
N GLN A 149 -0.98 -15.17 -4.78
CA GLN A 149 -0.74 -15.96 -6.00
C GLN A 149 0.73 -15.83 -6.41
N SER A 150 1.45 -16.94 -6.51
CA SER A 150 2.80 -16.98 -7.06
C SER A 150 2.78 -17.08 -8.59
N GLY A 151 3.90 -16.74 -9.23
CA GLY A 151 4.12 -16.85 -10.66
C GLY A 151 3.36 -15.81 -11.50
N VAL A 152 3.02 -14.65 -10.91
CA VAL A 152 2.30 -13.58 -11.59
C VAL A 152 3.11 -12.30 -11.49
N GLU A 153 3.64 -11.86 -12.62
CA GLU A 153 4.29 -10.55 -12.75
C GLU A 153 3.24 -9.43 -12.67
N HIS A 154 3.67 -8.23 -12.28
CA HIS A 154 2.81 -7.07 -12.04
C HIS A 154 1.86 -6.75 -13.21
N THR A 155 2.37 -6.85 -14.44
CA THR A 155 1.63 -6.59 -15.68
C THR A 155 0.58 -7.65 -15.99
N HIS A 156 0.62 -8.81 -15.34
CA HIS A 156 -0.23 -9.96 -15.64
C HIS A 156 -1.38 -10.18 -14.64
N TRP A 157 -1.44 -9.45 -13.52
CA TRP A 157 -2.50 -9.61 -12.52
C TRP A 157 -3.92 -9.53 -13.08
N HIS A 158 -4.14 -8.62 -14.03
CA HIS A 158 -5.46 -8.34 -14.62
C HIS A 158 -5.75 -9.15 -15.88
N SER A 159 -4.78 -9.92 -16.39
CA SER A 159 -4.89 -10.73 -17.61
C SER A 159 -4.69 -12.23 -17.35
N ASN A 160 -4.55 -12.63 -16.07
CA ASN A 160 -4.38 -14.01 -15.66
C ASN A 160 -5.71 -14.64 -15.21
N ILE A 161 -6.19 -15.65 -15.94
CA ILE A 161 -7.46 -16.34 -15.65
C ILE A 161 -7.46 -17.03 -14.30
N THR A 162 -6.32 -17.58 -13.86
CA THR A 162 -6.18 -18.21 -12.54
C THR A 162 -6.36 -17.18 -11.43
N VAL A 163 -5.81 -15.97 -11.57
CA VAL A 163 -6.05 -14.87 -10.62
C VAL A 163 -7.53 -14.51 -10.60
N PHE A 164 -8.17 -14.37 -11.76
CA PHE A 164 -9.59 -14.04 -11.83
C PHE A 164 -10.46 -15.07 -11.10
N THR A 165 -10.34 -16.35 -11.47
CA THR A 165 -11.15 -17.43 -10.89
C THR A 165 -10.88 -17.63 -9.40
N ASN A 166 -9.61 -17.60 -8.97
CA ASN A 166 -9.26 -17.87 -7.58
C ASN A 166 -9.54 -16.69 -6.64
N CYS A 167 -9.24 -15.47 -7.09
CA CYS A 167 -9.16 -14.30 -6.21
C CYS A 167 -10.27 -13.26 -6.43
N ILE A 168 -10.93 -13.22 -7.61
CA ILE A 168 -11.82 -12.11 -7.99
C ILE A 168 -13.27 -12.56 -8.14
N GLU A 169 -13.53 -13.62 -8.92
CA GLU A 169 -14.86 -13.98 -9.44
C GLU A 169 -15.95 -14.03 -8.35
N LYS A 170 -15.69 -14.71 -7.22
CA LYS A 170 -16.64 -14.85 -6.11
C LYS A 170 -17.05 -13.53 -5.43
N TRP A 171 -16.33 -12.44 -5.69
CA TRP A 171 -16.54 -11.14 -5.03
C TRP A 171 -17.25 -10.11 -5.91
N LEU A 172 -17.54 -10.45 -7.17
CA LEU A 172 -18.22 -9.57 -8.14
C LEU A 172 -19.76 -9.62 -8.05
N ILE A 173 -20.29 -10.20 -6.97
CA ILE A 173 -21.73 -10.32 -6.70
C ILE A 173 -22.34 -9.09 -6.01
#